data_AF-A0A9X0P2U1-F1
#
_entry.id   AF-A0A9X0P2U1-F1
#
_cell.length_a   1.000
_cell.length_b   1.000
_cell.length_c   1.000
_cell.angle_alpha   90.00
_cell.angle_beta   90.00
_cell.angle_gamma   90.00
#
_symmetry.space_group_name_H-M   'P 1'
#
loop_
_entity.id
_entity.type
_entity.pdbx_description
1 polymer ?
#
loop_
_entity_poly.entity_id
_entity_poly.type
_entity_poly.pdbx_seq_one_letter_code
_entity_poly.pdbx_strand_id
1 'polypeptide(L)'
;MGHRAIRNHCLSACAALAALLLPAQAQAWGFYAHTVTADIALENVRPQTRADIARLLQASPMLGTPECDLDSLQDASVWPDCLRGQYWRWGHTFSWHYQTEPVTEEYDARKNCSGLGCVSAQVERNQRILADESLPDNVRVEALAFLVHFIGDIHMPLHSGDHDDRGGNDREAAYGIVPGLNLHWVWDGPLAERAI
;
A
#
# COMPACT_ATOMS: atom_id res chain seq x y z
N MET A 1 47.84 -13.75 26.69
CA MET A 1 46.70 -14.26 25.88
C MET A 1 45.35 -13.62 26.21
N GLY A 2 45.14 -12.92 27.33
CA GLY A 2 43.81 -12.39 27.72
C GLY A 2 43.29 -11.13 27.00
N HIS A 3 44.17 -10.23 26.53
CA HIS A 3 43.72 -8.95 25.94
C HIS A 3 42.99 -9.07 24.60
N ARG A 4 43.25 -10.13 23.80
CA ARG A 4 42.56 -10.36 22.52
C ARG A 4 41.12 -10.85 22.72
N ALA A 5 40.87 -11.67 23.74
CA ALA A 5 39.53 -12.21 24.02
C ALA A 5 38.58 -11.11 24.50
N ILE A 6 39.03 -10.25 25.42
CA ILE A 6 38.25 -9.12 25.94
C ILE A 6 37.90 -8.13 24.82
N ARG A 7 38.85 -7.83 23.92
CA ARG A 7 38.63 -6.93 22.80
C ARG A 7 37.61 -7.47 21.81
N ASN A 8 37.63 -8.78 21.53
CA ASN A 8 36.65 -9.41 20.63
C ASN A 8 35.25 -9.42 21.25
N HIS A 9 35.10 -9.67 22.55
CA HIS A 9 33.80 -9.60 23.23
C HIS A 9 33.22 -8.19 23.27
N CYS A 10 34.04 -7.15 23.50
CA CYS A 10 33.58 -5.76 23.41
C CYS A 10 33.18 -5.37 21.99
N LEU A 11 33.91 -5.80 20.96
CA LEU A 11 33.55 -5.54 19.55
C LEU A 11 32.24 -6.23 19.16
N SER A 12 32.03 -7.48 19.57
CA SER A 12 30.77 -8.20 19.34
C SER A 12 29.60 -7.57 20.11
N ALA A 13 29.81 -7.11 21.35
CA ALA A 13 28.79 -6.42 22.13
C ALA A 13 28.41 -5.05 21.52
N CYS A 14 29.39 -4.29 21.04
CA CYS A 14 29.15 -3.02 20.34
C CYS A 14 28.43 -3.24 19.00
N ALA A 15 28.76 -4.30 18.25
CA ALA A 15 28.06 -4.62 17.01
C ALA A 15 26.61 -5.06 17.24
N ALA A 16 26.34 -5.83 18.30
CA ALA A 16 24.98 -6.21 18.69
C ALA A 16 24.15 -5.00 19.16
N LEU A 17 24.76 -4.07 19.92
CA LEU A 17 24.09 -2.82 20.30
C LEU A 17 23.82 -1.91 19.08
N ALA A 18 24.71 -1.89 18.09
CA ALA A 18 24.51 -1.11 16.88
C ALA A 18 23.38 -1.68 15.99
N ALA A 19 23.19 -3.01 15.99
CA ALA A 19 22.07 -3.64 15.28
C ALA A 19 20.70 -3.32 15.91
N LEU A 20 20.64 -3.06 17.22
CA LEU A 20 19.44 -2.61 17.93
C LEU A 20 19.10 -1.12 17.69
N LEU A 21 20.02 -0.36 17.09
CA LEU A 21 19.84 1.04 16.73
C LEU A 21 19.47 1.23 15.25
N LEU A 22 19.28 0.15 14.51
CA LEU A 22 18.69 0.24 13.18
C LEU A 22 17.22 0.67 13.36
N PRO A 23 16.79 1.78 12.76
CA PRO A 23 15.39 2.16 12.82
C PRO A 23 14.57 1.01 12.23
N ALA A 24 13.66 0.44 13.02
CA ALA A 24 12.59 -0.36 12.43
C ALA A 24 11.87 0.54 11.42
N GLN A 25 11.56 0.02 10.24
CA GLN A 25 10.74 0.76 9.28
C GLN A 25 9.44 1.12 10.00
N ALA A 26 9.25 2.41 10.27
CA ALA A 26 7.96 2.90 10.70
C ALA A 26 7.01 2.66 9.54
N GLN A 27 6.19 1.63 9.66
CA GLN A 27 5.09 1.37 8.74
C GLN A 27 4.17 2.59 8.89
N ALA A 28 4.24 3.51 7.93
CA ALA A 28 3.33 4.66 7.91
C ALA A 28 1.91 4.12 7.78
N TRP A 29 0.92 4.75 8.43
CA TRP A 29 -0.31 4.05 8.79
C TRP A 29 -1.18 3.69 7.58
N GLY A 30 -0.86 4.22 6.38
CA GLY A 30 -1.42 3.72 5.13
C GLY A 30 -1.22 2.21 5.01
N PHE A 31 -0.04 1.71 5.38
CA PHE A 31 0.25 0.27 5.47
C PHE A 31 -0.73 -0.46 6.40
N TYR A 32 -0.95 0.04 7.62
CA TYR A 32 -1.83 -0.62 8.58
C TYR A 32 -3.27 -0.66 8.09
N ALA A 33 -3.82 0.45 7.58
CA ALA A 33 -5.19 0.49 7.10
C ALA A 33 -5.43 -0.48 5.93
N HIS A 34 -4.48 -0.54 4.99
CA HIS A 34 -4.52 -1.50 3.88
C HIS A 34 -4.46 -2.95 4.36
N THR A 35 -3.53 -3.26 5.26
CA THR A 35 -3.37 -4.63 5.78
C THR A 35 -4.58 -5.08 6.61
N VAL A 36 -5.16 -4.20 7.43
CA VAL A 36 -6.41 -4.49 8.16
C VAL A 36 -7.58 -4.68 7.19
N THR A 37 -7.68 -3.86 6.14
CA THR A 37 -8.70 -4.05 5.09
C THR A 37 -8.56 -5.41 4.42
N ALA A 38 -7.32 -5.84 4.13
CA ALA A 38 -7.05 -7.16 3.57
C ALA A 38 -7.36 -8.30 4.55
N ASP A 39 -7.08 -8.14 5.85
CA ASP A 39 -7.46 -9.09 6.90
C ASP A 39 -8.98 -9.29 6.94
N ILE A 40 -9.73 -8.19 7.04
CA ILE A 40 -11.20 -8.21 7.03
C ILE A 40 -11.71 -8.88 5.75
N ALA A 41 -11.14 -8.54 4.58
CA ALA A 41 -11.51 -9.16 3.32
C ALA A 41 -11.26 -10.69 3.36
N LEU A 42 -10.08 -11.13 3.81
CA LEU A 42 -9.76 -12.55 3.94
C LEU A 42 -10.75 -13.28 4.85
N GLU A 43 -11.07 -12.71 6.02
CA GLU A 43 -12.03 -13.28 6.97
C GLU A 43 -13.43 -13.45 6.38
N ASN A 44 -13.83 -12.59 5.44
CA ASN A 44 -15.17 -12.57 4.87
C ASN A 44 -15.32 -13.33 3.54
N VAL A 45 -14.22 -13.77 2.91
CA VAL A 45 -14.31 -14.59 1.69
C VAL A 45 -14.59 -16.07 1.99
N ARG A 46 -15.13 -16.77 1.00
CA ARG A 46 -15.38 -18.22 1.07
C ARG A 46 -14.04 -18.97 1.20
N PRO A 47 -14.02 -20.16 1.85
CA PRO A 47 -12.82 -20.99 1.94
C PRO A 47 -12.18 -21.31 0.58
N GLN A 48 -12.99 -21.54 -0.45
CA GLN A 48 -12.49 -21.76 -1.82
C GLN A 48 -11.76 -20.53 -2.36
N THR A 49 -12.34 -19.34 -2.21
CA THR A 49 -11.72 -18.07 -2.64
C THR A 49 -10.38 -17.83 -1.94
N ARG A 50 -10.29 -18.16 -0.64
CA ARG A 50 -9.03 -18.08 0.10
C ARG A 50 -7.96 -19.02 -0.47
N ALA A 51 -8.34 -20.24 -0.86
CA ALA A 51 -7.43 -21.19 -1.51
C ALA A 51 -6.98 -20.70 -2.89
N ASP A 52 -7.90 -20.11 -3.67
CA ASP A 52 -7.59 -19.58 -5.00
C ASP A 52 -6.65 -18.36 -4.94
N ILE A 53 -6.83 -17.48 -3.94
CA ILE A 53 -5.91 -16.37 -3.63
C ILE A 53 -4.52 -16.92 -3.32
N ALA A 54 -4.42 -17.88 -2.39
CA ALA A 54 -3.14 -18.47 -2.00
C ALA A 54 -2.43 -19.14 -3.18
N ARG A 55 -3.17 -19.80 -4.08
CA ARG A 55 -2.65 -20.37 -5.32
C ARG A 55 -2.10 -19.29 -6.26
N LEU A 56 -2.84 -18.20 -6.48
CA LEU A 56 -2.40 -17.11 -7.35
C LEU A 56 -1.13 -16.41 -6.84
N LEU A 57 -1.03 -16.20 -5.53
CA LEU A 57 0.13 -15.57 -4.91
C LEU A 57 1.44 -16.33 -5.18
N GLN A 58 1.39 -17.64 -5.45
CA GLN A 58 2.59 -18.41 -5.83
C GLN A 58 3.25 -17.93 -7.13
N ALA A 59 2.52 -17.19 -7.97
CA ALA A 59 3.06 -16.59 -9.20
C ALA A 59 3.73 -15.21 -8.96
N SER A 60 3.66 -14.65 -7.74
CA SER A 60 4.21 -13.33 -7.43
C SER A 60 5.71 -13.15 -7.78
N PRO A 61 6.60 -14.16 -7.68
CA PRO A 61 8.00 -13.98 -8.07
C PRO A 61 8.17 -13.62 -9.56
N MET A 62 7.19 -13.98 -10.41
CA MET A 62 7.20 -13.66 -11.83
C MET A 62 6.99 -12.17 -12.12
N LEU A 63 6.52 -11.39 -11.15
CA LEU A 63 6.40 -9.93 -11.30
C LEU A 63 7.76 -9.24 -11.30
N GLY A 64 8.80 -9.90 -10.75
CA GLY A 64 10.16 -9.36 -10.73
C GLY A 64 10.25 -8.08 -9.91
N THR A 65 9.63 -8.07 -8.73
CA THR A 65 9.70 -6.99 -7.73
C THR A 65 10.31 -7.51 -6.43
N PRO A 66 11.59 -7.94 -6.43
CA PRO A 66 12.17 -8.66 -5.29
C PRO A 66 12.32 -7.81 -4.02
N GLU A 67 12.22 -6.49 -4.12
CA GLU A 67 12.21 -5.58 -2.96
C GLU A 67 10.81 -5.32 -2.39
N CYS A 68 9.76 -5.87 -2.99
CA CYS A 68 8.37 -5.71 -2.59
C CYS A 68 7.73 -7.07 -2.38
N ASP A 69 7.47 -7.41 -1.12
CA ASP A 69 6.84 -8.66 -0.74
C ASP A 69 5.42 -8.76 -1.35
N LEU A 70 5.03 -9.98 -1.74
CA LEU A 70 3.71 -10.31 -2.27
C LEU A 70 3.39 -11.79 -1.99
N ASP A 71 3.48 -12.19 -0.73
CA ASP A 71 3.29 -13.57 -0.28
C ASP A 71 1.92 -13.78 0.38
N SER A 72 1.23 -12.69 0.71
CA SER A 72 -0.07 -12.68 1.39
C SER A 72 -1.03 -11.62 0.81
N LEU A 73 -2.30 -11.62 1.22
CA LEU A 73 -3.24 -10.57 0.80
C LEU A 73 -2.91 -9.22 1.44
N GLN A 74 -2.30 -9.25 2.63
CA GLN A 74 -1.80 -8.09 3.35
C GLN A 74 -0.65 -7.47 2.56
N ASP A 75 0.31 -8.27 2.08
CA ASP A 75 1.37 -7.78 1.19
C ASP A 75 0.78 -7.22 -0.11
N ALA A 76 -0.20 -7.92 -0.69
CA ALA A 76 -0.93 -7.46 -1.88
C ALA A 76 -1.58 -6.09 -1.68
N SER A 77 -2.06 -5.80 -0.47
CA SER A 77 -2.69 -4.53 -0.13
C SER A 77 -1.73 -3.36 -0.02
N VAL A 78 -0.41 -3.57 -0.01
CA VAL A 78 0.60 -2.50 0.11
C VAL A 78 1.65 -2.56 -1.00
N TRP A 79 1.68 -3.65 -1.77
CA TRP A 79 2.62 -3.88 -2.86
C TRP A 79 2.64 -2.74 -3.88
N PRO A 80 1.49 -2.18 -4.36
CA PRO A 80 1.50 -1.06 -5.30
C PRO A 80 2.27 0.17 -4.80
N ASP A 81 2.15 0.52 -3.53
CA ASP A 81 2.91 1.63 -2.94
C ASP A 81 4.40 1.32 -2.81
N CYS A 82 4.77 0.07 -2.54
CA CYS A 82 6.17 -0.34 -2.53
C CYS A 82 6.85 -0.12 -3.91
N LEU A 83 6.10 -0.22 -5.02
CA LEU A 83 6.61 0.01 -6.36
C LEU A 83 7.15 1.43 -6.60
N ARG A 84 6.90 2.38 -5.69
CA ARG A 84 7.51 3.71 -5.69
C ARG A 84 9.05 3.65 -5.74
N GLY A 85 9.65 2.62 -5.14
CA GLY A 85 11.10 2.36 -5.23
C GLY A 85 11.60 1.97 -6.63
N GLN A 86 10.69 1.56 -7.54
CA GLN A 86 10.98 1.11 -8.89
C GLN A 86 10.34 2.01 -9.96
N TYR A 87 10.37 3.33 -9.74
CA TYR A 87 9.74 4.36 -10.60
C TYR A 87 9.96 4.15 -12.11
N TRP A 88 11.18 3.76 -12.52
CA TRP A 88 11.54 3.57 -13.92
C TRP A 88 10.67 2.54 -14.66
N ARG A 89 10.10 1.57 -13.94
CA ARG A 89 9.23 0.52 -14.46
C ARG A 89 7.75 0.82 -14.15
N TRP A 90 7.47 1.25 -12.93
CA TRP A 90 6.10 1.30 -12.39
C TRP A 90 5.53 2.71 -12.22
N GLY A 91 6.27 3.77 -12.54
CA GLY A 91 5.82 5.16 -12.34
C GLY A 91 4.51 5.52 -13.04
N HIS A 92 4.16 4.80 -14.11
CA HIS A 92 2.88 4.95 -14.82
C HIS A 92 1.65 4.54 -14.00
N THR A 93 1.85 3.81 -12.89
CA THR A 93 0.79 3.34 -12.00
C THR A 93 0.45 4.34 -10.90
N PHE A 94 1.27 5.37 -10.66
CA PHE A 94 1.13 6.17 -9.44
C PHE A 94 -0.09 7.10 -9.43
N SER A 95 -0.59 7.47 -10.61
CA SER A 95 -1.85 8.21 -10.71
C SER A 95 -3.07 7.33 -10.42
N TRP A 96 -2.91 6.00 -10.45
CA TRP A 96 -4.01 5.05 -10.27
C TRP A 96 -4.53 5.03 -8.84
N HIS A 97 -3.78 5.54 -7.87
CA HIS A 97 -4.12 5.51 -6.44
C HIS A 97 -5.23 6.50 -6.06
N TYR A 98 -5.60 7.44 -6.93
CA TYR A 98 -6.55 8.48 -6.55
C TYR A 98 -7.47 8.86 -7.71
N GLN A 99 -8.57 9.51 -7.35
CA GLN A 99 -9.48 10.22 -8.25
C GLN A 99 -10.12 11.37 -7.47
N THR A 100 -9.36 12.44 -7.29
CA THR A 100 -9.82 13.60 -6.56
C THR A 100 -10.88 14.37 -7.32
N GLU A 101 -12.03 14.64 -6.70
CA GLU A 101 -13.10 15.50 -7.20
C GLU A 101 -13.32 16.70 -6.27
N PRO A 102 -13.72 17.87 -6.80
CA PRO A 102 -14.06 19.03 -5.99
C PRO A 102 -15.16 18.70 -4.96
N VAL A 103 -14.86 18.89 -3.67
CA VAL A 103 -15.83 18.61 -2.58
C VAL A 103 -17.03 19.57 -2.56
N THR A 104 -16.98 20.63 -3.36
CA THR A 104 -18.02 21.65 -3.50
C THR A 104 -19.03 21.34 -4.61
N GLU A 105 -18.83 20.23 -5.34
CA GLU A 105 -19.66 19.79 -6.46
C GLU A 105 -20.25 18.40 -6.19
N GLU A 106 -21.21 17.98 -7.02
CA GLU A 106 -21.66 16.59 -7.01
C GLU A 106 -20.55 15.66 -7.52
N TYR A 107 -20.39 14.50 -6.89
CA TYR A 107 -19.40 13.52 -7.29
C TYR A 107 -19.74 12.90 -8.66
N ASP A 108 -18.78 12.90 -9.58
CA ASP A 108 -18.87 12.22 -10.87
C ASP A 108 -17.68 11.28 -11.07
N ALA A 109 -17.95 9.97 -11.01
CA ALA A 109 -16.94 8.92 -11.17
C ALA A 109 -16.23 8.93 -12.54
N ARG A 110 -16.72 9.69 -13.54
CA ARG A 110 -16.06 9.84 -14.85
C ARG A 110 -15.21 11.10 -14.95
N LYS A 111 -15.44 12.08 -14.08
CA LYS A 111 -14.65 13.31 -14.02
C LYS A 111 -13.26 12.99 -13.44
N ASN A 112 -12.27 13.83 -13.78
CA ASN A 112 -10.85 13.70 -13.41
C ASN A 112 -10.22 12.30 -13.61
N CYS A 113 -10.79 11.48 -14.48
CA CYS A 113 -10.30 10.14 -14.82
C CYS A 113 -9.82 10.04 -16.27
N SER A 114 -9.01 11.01 -16.71
CA SER A 114 -8.52 11.02 -18.08
C SER A 114 -7.61 9.80 -18.34
N GLY A 115 -7.77 9.15 -19.50
CA GLY A 115 -6.95 8.00 -19.89
C GLY A 115 -7.12 6.74 -19.03
N LEU A 116 -8.20 6.65 -18.24
CA LEU A 116 -8.44 5.56 -17.27
C LEU A 116 -7.34 5.45 -16.19
N GLY A 117 -6.60 6.52 -15.95
CA GLY A 117 -5.47 6.55 -15.03
C GLY A 117 -5.84 6.87 -13.58
N CYS A 118 -7.07 6.56 -13.16
CA CYS A 118 -7.62 6.88 -11.83
C CYS A 118 -8.11 5.62 -11.10
N VAL A 119 -8.28 5.71 -9.79
CA VAL A 119 -8.60 4.55 -8.93
C VAL A 119 -9.88 3.80 -9.34
N SER A 120 -10.97 4.50 -9.65
CA SER A 120 -12.24 3.86 -10.03
C SER A 120 -12.12 3.01 -11.31
N ALA A 121 -11.46 3.55 -12.34
CA ALA A 121 -11.23 2.82 -13.59
C ALA A 121 -10.29 1.62 -13.40
N GLN A 122 -9.33 1.73 -12.48
CA GLN A 122 -8.36 0.68 -12.20
C GLN A 122 -8.96 -0.44 -11.34
N VAL A 123 -9.91 -0.15 -10.46
CA VAL A 123 -10.74 -1.17 -9.81
C VAL A 123 -11.46 -2.02 -10.86
N GLU A 124 -12.19 -1.39 -11.79
CA GLU A 124 -12.93 -2.13 -12.83
C GLU A 124 -12.01 -2.91 -13.77
N ARG A 125 -10.84 -2.35 -14.11
CA ARG A 125 -9.86 -3.02 -14.98
C ARG A 125 -9.28 -4.27 -14.29
N ASN A 126 -8.78 -4.12 -13.08
CA ASN A 126 -8.12 -5.21 -12.36
C ASN A 126 -9.11 -6.31 -11.97
N GLN A 127 -10.36 -5.95 -11.63
CA GLN A 127 -11.43 -6.93 -11.44
C GLN A 127 -11.65 -7.78 -12.70
N ARG A 128 -11.70 -7.16 -13.89
CA ARG A 128 -11.89 -7.90 -15.17
C ARG A 128 -10.71 -8.82 -15.48
N ILE A 129 -9.47 -8.35 -15.28
CA ILE A 129 -8.26 -9.14 -15.51
C ILE A 129 -8.20 -10.32 -14.54
N LEU A 130 -8.49 -10.11 -13.25
CA LEU A 130 -8.48 -11.16 -12.24
C LEU A 130 -9.52 -12.26 -12.53
N ALA A 131 -10.70 -11.86 -13.02
CA ALA A 131 -11.81 -12.76 -13.34
C ALA A 131 -11.58 -13.59 -14.61
N ASP A 132 -10.68 -13.19 -15.50
CA ASP A 132 -10.37 -13.93 -16.72
C ASP A 132 -9.35 -15.05 -16.44
N GLU A 133 -9.87 -16.26 -16.22
CA GLU A 133 -9.04 -17.44 -15.93
C GLU A 133 -8.24 -17.96 -17.14
N SER A 134 -8.46 -17.40 -18.34
CA SER A 134 -7.63 -17.72 -19.51
C SER A 134 -6.29 -17.00 -19.50
N LEU A 135 -6.14 -15.95 -18.67
CA LEU A 135 -4.91 -15.20 -18.55
C LEU A 135 -3.85 -15.93 -17.70
N PRO A 136 -2.55 -15.72 -17.99
CA PRO A 136 -1.47 -16.26 -17.17
C PRO A 136 -1.58 -15.84 -15.70
N ASP A 137 -1.22 -16.72 -14.77
CA ASP A 137 -1.31 -16.44 -13.34
C ASP A 137 -0.50 -15.21 -12.90
N ASN A 138 0.64 -14.91 -13.56
CA ASN A 138 1.41 -13.69 -13.26
C ASN A 138 0.65 -12.41 -13.62
N VAL A 139 -0.20 -12.43 -14.66
CA VAL A 139 -1.05 -11.28 -15.01
C VAL A 139 -2.19 -11.15 -14.01
N ARG A 140 -2.75 -12.28 -13.57
CA ARG A 140 -3.86 -12.30 -12.62
C ARG A 140 -3.43 -11.94 -11.20
N VAL A 141 -2.24 -12.33 -10.75
CA VAL A 141 -1.72 -11.96 -9.42
C VAL A 141 -1.35 -10.48 -9.34
N GLU A 142 -0.84 -9.89 -10.43
CA GLU A 142 -0.65 -8.43 -10.52
C GLU A 142 -2.00 -7.71 -10.37
N ALA A 143 -3.02 -8.18 -11.09
CA ALA A 143 -4.36 -7.62 -10.99
C ALA A 143 -4.99 -7.83 -9.61
N LEU A 144 -4.76 -8.97 -8.95
CA LEU A 144 -5.17 -9.19 -7.57
C LEU A 144 -4.54 -8.14 -6.63
N ALA A 145 -3.23 -7.94 -6.72
CA ALA A 145 -2.53 -6.98 -5.87
C ALA A 145 -3.04 -5.55 -6.04
N PHE A 146 -3.12 -5.08 -7.29
CA PHE A 146 -3.68 -3.76 -7.58
C PHE A 146 -5.14 -3.64 -7.13
N LEU A 147 -5.98 -4.65 -7.36
CA LEU A 147 -7.38 -4.60 -6.95
C LEU A 147 -7.52 -4.48 -5.42
N VAL A 148 -6.77 -5.27 -4.65
CA VAL A 148 -6.82 -5.25 -3.18
C VAL A 148 -6.41 -3.88 -2.65
N HIS A 149 -5.31 -3.32 -3.14
CA HIS A 149 -4.84 -2.01 -2.75
C HIS A 149 -5.83 -0.89 -3.12
N PHE A 150 -6.31 -0.86 -4.37
CA PHE A 150 -7.19 0.21 -4.86
C PHE A 150 -8.59 0.20 -4.23
N ILE A 151 -9.06 -0.97 -3.77
CA ILE A 151 -10.27 -1.01 -2.94
C ILE A 151 -10.03 -0.32 -1.59
N GLY A 152 -8.82 -0.33 -1.03
CA GLY A 152 -8.46 0.49 0.11
C GLY A 152 -8.44 1.98 -0.24
N ASP A 153 -7.68 2.35 -1.27
CA ASP A 153 -7.50 3.76 -1.70
C ASP A 153 -8.82 4.45 -2.00
N ILE A 154 -9.73 3.81 -2.75
CA ILE A 154 -11.00 4.43 -3.12
C ILE A 154 -11.91 4.73 -1.92
N HIS A 155 -11.70 4.05 -0.78
CA HIS A 155 -12.44 4.31 0.46
C HIS A 155 -11.75 5.34 1.37
N MET A 156 -10.50 5.71 1.07
CA MET A 156 -9.80 6.80 1.73
C MET A 156 -10.39 8.14 1.24
N PRO A 157 -11.02 8.96 2.11
CA PRO A 157 -11.78 10.12 1.64
C PRO A 157 -11.00 11.15 0.82
N LEU A 158 -9.72 11.40 1.16
CA LEU A 158 -8.86 12.37 0.48
C LEU A 158 -8.16 11.81 -0.77
N HIS A 159 -8.30 10.52 -1.06
CA HIS A 159 -7.97 9.98 -2.39
C HIS A 159 -9.08 10.28 -3.40
N SER A 160 -10.28 10.66 -2.92
CA SER A 160 -11.45 10.96 -3.76
C SER A 160 -11.96 12.40 -3.65
N GLY A 161 -11.61 13.13 -2.59
CA GLY A 161 -12.03 14.52 -2.37
C GLY A 161 -10.87 15.50 -2.48
N ASP A 162 -11.11 16.66 -3.09
CA ASP A 162 -10.14 17.74 -3.20
C ASP A 162 -10.80 19.11 -2.99
N HIS A 163 -10.04 20.00 -2.36
CA HIS A 163 -10.42 21.41 -2.17
C HIS A 163 -9.26 22.31 -2.62
N ASP A 164 -8.84 22.11 -3.88
CA ASP A 164 -7.68 22.73 -4.51
C ASP A 164 -6.41 22.55 -3.65
N ASP A 165 -6.24 21.37 -3.08
CA ASP A 165 -5.19 21.08 -2.09
C ASP A 165 -4.54 19.70 -2.24
N ARG A 166 -4.70 19.10 -3.43
CA ARG A 166 -4.13 17.82 -3.83
C ARG A 166 -4.57 16.71 -2.87
N GLY A 167 -5.87 16.67 -2.58
CA GLY A 167 -6.44 15.75 -1.61
C GLY A 167 -5.87 16.00 -0.21
N GLY A 168 -5.80 17.25 0.23
CA GLY A 168 -5.30 17.62 1.56
C GLY A 168 -3.78 17.53 1.75
N ASN A 169 -2.99 17.25 0.70
CA ASN A 169 -1.52 17.25 0.80
C ASN A 169 -0.94 18.65 1.03
N ASP A 170 -1.61 19.68 0.51
CA ASP A 170 -1.20 21.09 0.65
C ASP A 170 -1.83 21.76 1.90
N ARG A 171 -2.51 21.00 2.75
CA ARG A 171 -3.09 21.48 4.02
C ARG A 171 -2.25 21.04 5.20
N GLU A 172 -1.48 21.96 5.77
CA GLU A 172 -0.77 21.72 7.03
C GLU A 172 -1.75 21.33 8.14
N ALA A 173 -1.38 20.31 8.91
CA ALA A 173 -2.18 19.77 10.00
C ALA A 173 -1.30 19.31 11.17
N ALA A 174 -1.93 19.08 12.30
CA ALA A 174 -1.34 18.41 13.45
C ALA A 174 -2.26 17.28 13.87
N TYR A 175 -1.68 16.20 14.39
CA TYR A 175 -2.45 15.14 15.04
C TYR A 175 -2.19 15.17 16.55
N GLY A 176 -3.16 15.75 17.28
CA GLY A 176 -2.98 16.01 18.72
C GLY A 176 -1.80 16.95 18.96
N ILE A 177 -0.81 16.49 19.71
CA ILE A 177 0.41 17.26 20.04
C ILE A 177 1.54 17.11 19.00
N VAL A 178 1.33 16.38 17.91
CA VAL A 178 2.34 16.15 16.86
C VAL A 178 2.09 17.12 15.70
N PRO A 179 2.86 18.23 15.60
CA PRO A 179 2.74 19.20 14.51
C PRO A 179 3.48 18.75 13.25
N GLY A 180 3.34 19.52 12.17
CA GLY A 180 4.16 19.38 10.96
C GLY A 180 3.72 18.26 10.02
N LEU A 181 2.46 17.84 10.12
CA LEU A 181 1.84 16.89 9.19
C LEU A 181 1.06 17.65 8.10
N ASN A 182 0.48 16.92 7.16
CA ASN A 182 -0.58 17.43 6.31
C ASN A 182 -1.87 16.63 6.51
N LEU A 183 -3.00 17.16 6.06
CA LEU A 183 -4.31 16.55 6.25
C LEU A 183 -4.38 15.15 5.61
N HIS A 184 -3.83 14.98 4.40
CA HIS A 184 -3.75 13.68 3.73
C HIS A 184 -3.08 12.62 4.60
N TRP A 185 -1.89 12.95 5.11
CA TRP A 185 -1.09 12.08 5.95
C TRP A 185 -1.74 11.82 7.30
N VAL A 186 -2.53 12.75 7.85
CA VAL A 186 -3.30 12.50 9.06
C VAL A 186 -4.33 11.39 8.84
N TRP A 187 -5.02 11.40 7.70
CA TRP A 187 -6.06 10.41 7.38
C TRP A 187 -5.47 9.05 6.98
N ASP A 188 -4.49 9.02 6.07
CA ASP A 188 -3.77 7.78 5.71
C ASP A 188 -3.02 7.23 6.91
N GLY A 189 -2.48 8.14 7.72
CA GLY A 189 -1.59 7.88 8.82
C GLY A 189 -2.34 7.86 10.18
N PRO A 190 -1.95 8.72 11.13
CA PRO A 190 -2.38 8.77 12.54
C PRO A 190 -3.85 8.51 12.89
N LEU A 191 -4.79 8.83 12.00
CA LEU A 191 -6.20 8.62 12.25
C LEU A 191 -6.61 7.15 12.03
N ALA A 192 -6.12 6.50 10.97
CA ALA A 192 -6.56 5.17 10.59
C ALA A 192 -6.24 4.10 11.66
N GLU A 193 -4.97 3.94 12.06
CA GLU A 193 -4.51 2.97 13.10
C GLU A 193 -5.09 3.27 14.51
N ARG A 194 -5.74 4.42 14.74
CA ARG A 194 -6.41 4.73 16.02
C ARG A 194 -7.92 4.51 15.97
N ALA A 195 -8.50 4.53 14.78
CA ALA A 195 -9.93 4.41 14.57
C ALA A 195 -10.36 3.00 14.13
N ILE A 196 -9.42 2.20 13.59
CA ILE A 196 -9.62 0.84 13.08
C ILE A 196 -8.87 -0.17 13.97
#